data_AF-A0A5S9MH77-F1
#
_entry.id   AF-A0A5S9MH77-F1
#
_cell.length_a   1.000
_cell.length_b   1.000
_cell.length_c   1.000
_cell.angle_alpha   90.00
_cell.angle_beta   90.00
_cell.angle_gamma   90.00
#
_symmetry.space_group_name_H-M   'P 1'
#
loop_
_entity.id
_entity.type
_entity.pdbx_description
1 polymer ?
#
loop_
_entity_poly.entity_id
_entity_poly.type
_entity_poly.pdbx_seq_one_letter_code
_entity_poly.pdbx_strand_id
1 'polypeptide(L)'
;MKANRQATVLLNGGELSYASYSQYVKMANAAGCSFKVVNHHEAHSPFGLVIEMPDAVNQEHIYIEDELFQKKLFLMNLLNRFP
;
A
#
# COMPACT_ATOMS: atom_id res chain seq x y z
N MET A 1 -7.63 -9.20 0.12
CA MET A 1 -8.45 -9.21 -1.12
C MET A 1 -9.29 -10.47 -1.23
N LYS A 2 -8.74 -11.67 -1.49
CA LYS A 2 -9.56 -12.90 -1.65
C LYS A 2 -10.49 -13.22 -0.48
N ALA A 3 -10.05 -12.98 0.76
CA ALA A 3 -10.86 -13.19 1.96
C ALA A 3 -11.86 -12.06 2.25
N ASN A 4 -11.68 -10.88 1.63
CA ASN A 4 -12.41 -9.64 1.95
C ASN A 4 -12.79 -8.91 0.66
N ARG A 5 -13.91 -9.30 0.04
CA ARG A 5 -14.37 -8.73 -1.25
C ARG A 5 -14.79 -7.26 -1.19
N GLN A 6 -15.17 -6.80 0.01
CA GLN A 6 -15.55 -5.40 0.22
C GLN A 6 -14.35 -4.48 0.44
N ALA A 7 -13.13 -5.04 0.51
CA ALA A 7 -11.92 -4.25 0.64
C ALA A 7 -11.66 -3.43 -0.63
N THR A 8 -11.10 -2.24 -0.46
CA THR A 8 -10.65 -1.38 -1.56
C THR A 8 -9.13 -1.31 -1.58
N VAL A 9 -8.52 -1.51 -2.74
CA VAL A 9 -7.08 -1.33 -2.94
C VAL A 9 -6.79 0.13 -3.29
N LEU A 10 -6.09 0.84 -2.43
CA LEU A 10 -5.62 2.21 -2.68
C LEU A 10 -4.20 2.14 -3.25
N LEU A 11 -3.99 2.83 -4.37
CA LEU A 11 -2.71 2.85 -5.11
C LEU A 11 -2.22 4.28 -5.23
N ASN A 12 -0.97 4.53 -4.86
CA ASN A 12 -0.35 5.86 -4.93
C ASN A 12 0.07 6.19 -6.37
N GLY A 13 -0.88 6.59 -7.23
CA GLY A 13 -0.63 6.91 -8.63
C GLY A 13 -0.02 8.30 -8.86
N GLY A 14 -0.04 9.17 -7.84
CA GLY A 14 0.64 10.47 -7.88
C GLY A 14 2.17 10.33 -7.85
N GLU A 15 2.69 9.27 -7.22
CA GLU A 15 4.14 9.06 -7.06
C GLU A 15 4.64 7.79 -7.77
N LEU A 16 3.77 6.84 -8.09
CA LEU A 16 4.13 5.60 -8.79
C LEU A 16 3.64 5.61 -10.23
N SER A 17 4.48 5.10 -11.13
CA SER A 17 4.08 4.82 -12.50
C SER A 17 3.06 3.68 -12.57
N TYR A 18 2.20 3.68 -13.59
CA TYR A 18 1.24 2.58 -13.83
C TYR A 18 1.93 1.22 -13.92
N ALA A 19 3.14 1.13 -14.48
CA ALA A 19 3.89 -0.11 -14.55
C ALA A 19 4.14 -0.72 -13.16
N SER A 20 4.39 0.14 -12.15
CA SER A 20 4.68 -0.26 -10.78
C SER A 20 3.47 -0.84 -10.04
N TYR A 21 2.24 -0.42 -10.38
CA TYR A 21 1.03 -0.83 -9.66
C TYR A 21 0.00 -1.61 -10.47
N SER A 22 0.14 -1.71 -11.79
CA SER A 22 -0.83 -2.38 -12.68
C SER A 22 -1.12 -3.84 -12.32
N GLN A 23 -0.15 -4.54 -11.74
CA GLN A 23 -0.34 -5.90 -11.23
C GLN A 23 -1.37 -5.98 -10.09
N TYR A 24 -1.43 -4.97 -9.22
CA TYR A 24 -2.37 -4.95 -8.10
C TYR A 24 -3.78 -4.60 -8.56
N VAL A 25 -3.93 -3.78 -9.62
CA VAL A 25 -5.22 -3.56 -10.30
C VAL A 25 -5.76 -4.88 -10.84
N LYS A 26 -4.91 -5.67 -11.53
CA LYS A 26 -5.29 -6.99 -12.04
C LYS A 26 -5.70 -7.93 -10.91
N MET A 27 -4.98 -7.93 -9.79
CA MET A 27 -5.31 -8.75 -8.61
C MET A 27 -6.63 -8.34 -7.95
N ALA A 28 -6.90 -7.03 -7.83
CA ALA A 28 -8.15 -6.52 -7.28
C ALA A 28 -9.34 -6.95 -8.16
N ASN A 29 -9.23 -6.73 -9.48
CA ASN A 29 -10.23 -7.16 -10.45
C ASN A 29 -10.50 -8.67 -10.38
N ALA A 30 -9.44 -9.49 -10.36
CA ALA A 30 -9.57 -10.95 -10.26
C ALA A 30 -10.23 -11.41 -8.95
N ALA A 31 -10.06 -10.64 -7.87
CA ALA A 31 -10.69 -10.91 -6.57
C ALA A 31 -12.10 -10.31 -6.43
N GLY A 32 -12.59 -9.55 -7.42
CA GLY A 32 -13.85 -8.81 -7.34
C GLY A 32 -13.83 -7.67 -6.33
N CYS A 33 -12.65 -7.13 -6.00
CA CYS A 33 -12.47 -6.01 -5.08
C CYS A 33 -12.40 -4.68 -5.85
N SER A 34 -12.85 -3.60 -5.22
CA SER A 34 -12.66 -2.25 -5.76
C SER A 34 -11.20 -1.81 -5.67
N PHE A 35 -10.79 -0.87 -6.52
CA PHE A 35 -9.51 -0.18 -6.40
C PHE A 35 -9.68 1.32 -6.67
N LYS A 36 -8.80 2.13 -6.10
CA LYS A 36 -8.73 3.58 -6.32
C LYS A 36 -7.28 3.98 -6.56
N VAL A 37 -7.03 4.70 -7.64
CA VAL A 37 -5.74 5.33 -7.91
C VAL A 37 -5.78 6.74 -7.33
N VAL A 38 -4.98 6.98 -6.29
CA VAL A 38 -4.90 8.26 -5.59
C VAL A 38 -3.77 9.06 -6.24
N ASN A 39 -4.11 10.23 -6.80
CA ASN A 39 -3.17 11.11 -7.51
C ASN A 39 -3.00 12.48 -6.83
N HIS A 40 -3.90 12.83 -5.91
CA HIS A 40 -3.87 14.11 -5.20
C HIS A 40 -3.34 13.86 -3.79
N HIS A 41 -2.18 14.44 -3.49
CA HIS A 41 -1.49 14.25 -2.22
C HIS A 41 -1.19 15.64 -1.63
N GLU A 42 -1.70 15.91 -0.42
CA GLU A 42 -1.32 17.11 0.34
C GLU A 42 0.08 16.96 0.97
N ALA A 43 0.56 15.72 1.11
CA ALA A 43 1.88 15.38 1.63
C ALA A 43 2.40 14.06 1.03
N HIS A 44 3.73 13.90 1.01
CA HIS A 44 4.37 12.66 0.59
C HIS A 44 3.98 11.49 1.50
N SER A 45 3.66 10.34 0.90
CA SER A 45 3.35 9.11 1.63
C SER A 45 4.39 8.03 1.33
N PRO A 46 4.98 7.38 2.33
CA PRO A 46 5.91 6.28 2.10
C PRO A 46 5.24 5.00 1.57
N PHE A 47 3.90 4.98 1.51
CA PHE A 47 3.08 3.83 1.11
C PHE A 47 2.72 3.90 -0.37
N GLY A 48 3.08 2.83 -1.10
CA GLY A 48 2.68 2.65 -2.50
C GLY A 48 1.32 1.98 -2.68
N LEU A 49 0.92 1.16 -1.72
CA LEU A 49 -0.32 0.38 -1.73
C LEU A 49 -0.88 0.27 -0.31
N VAL A 50 -2.19 0.44 -0.17
CA VAL A 50 -2.93 0.22 1.09
C VAL A 50 -4.19 -0.58 0.78
N ILE A 51 -4.59 -1.49 1.68
CA ILE A 51 -5.87 -2.19 1.61
C ILE A 51 -6.78 -1.56 2.67
N GLU A 52 -7.82 -0.88 2.22
CA GLU A 52 -8.83 -0.25 3.06
C GLU A 52 -10.00 -1.21 3.26
N MET A 53 -10.47 -1.31 4.50
CA MET A 53 -11.69 -2.03 4.87
C MET A 53 -12.83 -1.03 5.05
N PRO A 54 -14.08 -1.39 4.70
CA PRO A 54 -15.24 -0.51 4.86
C PRO A 54 -15.53 -0.18 6.34
N ASP A 55 -15.14 -1.07 7.25
CA ASP A 55 -15.34 -0.95 8.68
C ASP A 55 -14.00 -0.87 9.43
N ALA A 56 -14.02 -0.31 10.63
CA ALA A 56 -12.86 -0.27 11.51
C ALA A 56 -12.40 -1.70 11.85
N VAL A 57 -11.15 -2.01 11.53
CA VAL A 57 -10.50 -3.28 11.88
C VAL A 57 -9.45 -3.06 12.94
N ASN A 58 -9.50 -3.84 14.02
CA ASN A 58 -8.45 -3.83 15.03
C ASN A 58 -7.37 -4.85 14.64
N GLN A 59 -6.44 -4.43 13.77
CA GLN A 59 -5.30 -5.22 13.34
C GLN A 59 -4.00 -4.50 13.68
N GLU A 60 -3.20 -5.09 14.57
CA GLU A 60 -1.89 -4.55 14.95
C GLU A 60 -0.84 -4.80 13.86
N HIS A 61 -0.93 -5.92 13.16
CA HIS A 61 0.01 -6.31 12.10
C HIS A 61 -0.58 -6.07 10.72
N ILE A 62 -0.22 -4.93 10.12
CA ILE A 62 -0.73 -4.47 8.81
C ILE A 62 0.35 -4.45 7.71
N TYR A 63 1.57 -4.88 8.03
CA TYR A 63 2.69 -4.96 7.09
C TYR A 63 3.02 -6.40 6.71
N ILE A 64 3.55 -6.57 5.51
CA ILE A 64 4.22 -7.81 5.12
C ILE A 64 5.68 -7.65 5.54
N GLU A 65 6.06 -8.30 6.64
CA GLU A 65 7.40 -8.19 7.24
C GLU A 65 8.39 -9.14 6.57
N ASP A 66 8.74 -8.86 5.31
CA ASP A 66 9.75 -9.60 4.55
C ASP A 66 11.13 -8.91 4.55
N GLU A 67 12.10 -9.51 3.86
CA GLU A 67 13.47 -8.96 3.75
C GLU A 67 13.51 -7.54 3.18
N LEU A 68 12.61 -7.21 2.25
CA LEU A 68 12.52 -5.89 1.64
C LEU A 68 11.99 -4.86 2.65
N PHE A 69 10.99 -5.24 3.43
CA PHE A 69 10.47 -4.43 4.52
C PHE A 69 11.56 -4.15 5.56
N GLN A 70 12.27 -5.18 6.03
CA GLN A 70 13.34 -5.02 7.02
C GLN A 70 14.47 -4.13 6.50
N LYS A 71 14.87 -4.31 5.23
CA LYS A 71 15.88 -3.45 4.59
C LYS A 71 15.43 -1.99 4.50
N LYS A 72 14.17 -1.74 4.12
CA LYS A 72 13.62 -0.37 4.03
C LYS A 72 13.52 0.28 5.42
N LEU A 73 13.06 -0.47 6.42
CA LEU A 73 12.99 -0.01 7.81
C LEU A 73 14.38 0.33 8.35
N PHE A 74 15.38 -0.53 8.10
CA PHE A 74 16.76 -0.28 8.46
C PHE A 74 17.30 1.01 7.81
N LEU A 75 17.08 1.19 6.51
CA LEU A 75 17.51 2.38 5.78
C LEU A 75 16.85 3.65 6.30
N MET A 76 15.53 3.63 6.57
CA MET A 76 14.83 4.77 7.18
C MET A 76 15.41 5.11 8.55
N ASN A 77 15.68 4.11 9.38
CA ASN A 77 16.27 4.31 10.70
C ASN A 77 17.71 4.85 10.63
N LEU A 78 18.47 4.48 9.60
CA LEU A 78 19.82 5.01 9.37
C LEU A 78 19.79 6.48 8.94
N LEU A 79 18.89 6.85 8.03
CA LEU A 79 18.73 8.24 7.56
C LEU A 79 18.30 9.18 8.69
N ASN A 80 17.46 8.72 9.62
CA ASN A 80 17.02 9.51 10.77
C ASN A 80 18.09 9.69 11.87
N ARG A 81 19.26 9.04 11.76
CA ARG A 81 20.35 9.13 12.75
C ARG A 81 21.39 10.20 12.43
N PHE A 82 21.32 10.84 11.26
CA PHE A 82 22.23 11.91 10.88
C PHE A 82 21.40 13.17 10.60
N PRO A 83 21.50 14.23 11.44
CA PRO A 83 20.82 15.50 11.24
C PRO A 83 21.40 16.29 10.06
#